data_AF-A0A1P8KMS5-F1
#
_entry.id   AF-A0A1P8KMS5-F1
#
_cell.length_a   1.000
_cell.length_b   1.000
_cell.length_c   1.000
_cell.angle_alpha   90.00
_cell.angle_beta   90.00
_cell.angle_gamma   90.00
#
_symmetry.space_group_name_H-M   'P 1'
#
loop_
_entity.id
_entity.type
_entity.pdbx_description
1 polymer ?
#
loop_
_entity_poly.entity_id
_entity_poly.type
_entity_poly.pdbx_seq_one_letter_code
_entity_poly.pdbx_strand_id
1 'polypeptide(L)'
;MNRLFLHKTKTIALLVYIRSTIEQLFLLIKKKEYASNLLTGKDSQIILDNLTQLLIRLKKSEIMNEKDFRNNIYKSNVFNPYYEELVQYYNSIVLEIENNMQSGDLWIPDQFILSLLSEWVLEEKHTQYFPYLLDINYIELLSKFEKVNLEENKKYREKVSQMYMISTKVIKRLKNKEYQPSVIKSRKKR
;
A
#
# COMPACT_ATOMS: atom_id res chain seq x y z
N MET A 1 21.51 7.05 -11.29
CA MET A 1 20.22 6.41 -11.60
C MET A 1 19.32 7.46 -12.26
N ASN A 2 18.74 7.15 -13.42
CA ASN A 2 17.77 8.05 -14.07
C ASN A 2 16.56 8.26 -13.13
N ARG A 3 16.11 9.51 -12.92
CA ARG A 3 14.94 9.84 -12.06
C ARG A 3 13.74 8.93 -12.34
N LEU A 4 13.52 8.59 -13.61
CA LEU A 4 12.45 7.70 -14.09
C LEU A 4 12.45 6.30 -13.44
N PHE A 5 13.63 5.77 -13.07
CA PHE A 5 13.77 4.46 -12.43
C PHE A 5 13.54 4.53 -10.91
N LEU A 6 13.91 5.65 -10.28
CA LEU A 6 13.72 5.88 -8.84
C LEU A 6 12.23 5.88 -8.46
N HIS A 7 11.41 6.60 -9.23
CA HIS A 7 9.96 6.64 -9.01
C HIS A 7 9.30 5.28 -9.28
N LYS A 8 9.87 4.48 -10.19
CA LYS A 8 9.42 3.11 -10.45
C LYS A 8 9.65 2.20 -9.23
N THR A 9 10.84 2.21 -8.62
CA THR A 9 11.13 1.36 -7.45
C THR A 9 10.24 1.71 -6.25
N LYS A 10 10.01 3.01 -5.97
CA LYS A 10 9.07 3.45 -4.94
C LYS A 10 7.64 2.98 -5.19
N THR A 11 7.18 3.11 -6.43
CA THR A 11 5.85 2.61 -6.82
C THR A 11 5.75 1.10 -6.60
N ILE A 12 6.76 0.33 -7.02
CA ILE A 12 6.78 -1.12 -6.80
C ILE A 12 6.72 -1.43 -5.30
N ALA A 13 7.47 -0.73 -4.46
CA ALA A 13 7.44 -0.93 -3.01
C ALA A 13 6.03 -0.73 -2.42
N LEU A 14 5.36 0.35 -2.85
CA LEU A 14 3.98 0.64 -2.46
C LEU A 14 3.01 -0.44 -2.96
N LEU A 15 3.17 -0.88 -4.20
CA LEU A 15 2.32 -1.91 -4.79
C LEU A 15 2.53 -3.30 -4.16
N VAL A 16 3.75 -3.62 -3.71
CA VAL A 16 4.03 -4.84 -2.91
C VAL A 16 3.26 -4.79 -1.60
N TYR A 17 3.27 -3.65 -0.90
CA TYR A 17 2.46 -3.48 0.31
C TYR A 17 0.96 -3.63 0.01
N ILE A 18 0.44 -2.90 -0.98
CA ILE A 18 -0.98 -2.93 -1.36
C ILE A 18 -1.43 -4.35 -1.75
N ARG A 19 -0.67 -5.05 -2.60
CA ARG A 19 -1.00 -6.43 -2.99
C ARG A 19 -1.15 -7.31 -1.75
N SER A 20 -0.22 -7.19 -0.81
CA SER A 20 -0.21 -7.97 0.43
C SER A 20 -1.42 -7.65 1.31
N THR A 21 -1.76 -6.37 1.46
CA THR A 21 -2.94 -5.93 2.22
C THR A 21 -4.24 -6.41 1.58
N ILE A 22 -4.36 -6.39 0.25
CA ILE A 22 -5.55 -6.90 -0.45
C ILE A 22 -5.68 -8.43 -0.26
N GLU A 23 -4.59 -9.18 -0.42
CA GLU A 23 -4.60 -10.63 -0.21
C GLU A 23 -4.97 -10.99 1.24
N GLN A 24 -4.45 -10.24 2.20
CA GLN A 24 -4.81 -10.41 3.62
C GLN A 24 -6.28 -10.05 3.88
N LEU A 25 -6.80 -8.95 3.32
CA LEU A 25 -8.20 -8.56 3.42
C LEU A 25 -9.13 -9.68 2.94
N PHE A 26 -8.88 -10.23 1.74
CA PHE A 26 -9.72 -11.32 1.23
C PHE A 26 -9.61 -12.61 2.07
N LEU A 27 -8.45 -12.86 2.67
CA LEU A 27 -8.31 -13.96 3.63
C LEU A 27 -9.14 -13.74 4.89
N LEU A 28 -9.14 -12.53 5.45
CA LEU A 28 -9.96 -12.18 6.61
C LEU A 28 -11.47 -12.27 6.30
N ILE A 29 -11.89 -11.80 5.13
CA ILE A 29 -13.28 -11.92 4.65
C ILE A 29 -13.67 -13.41 4.54
N LYS A 30 -12.82 -14.24 3.92
CA LYS A 30 -13.06 -15.68 3.78
C LYS A 30 -13.20 -16.38 5.13
N LYS A 31 -12.42 -15.94 6.12
CA LYS A 31 -12.49 -16.43 7.50
C LYS A 31 -13.62 -15.84 8.33
N LYS A 32 -14.39 -14.88 7.79
CA LYS A 32 -15.42 -14.10 8.51
C LYS A 32 -14.85 -13.31 9.70
N GLU A 33 -13.54 -13.03 9.68
CA GLU A 33 -12.82 -12.22 10.68
C GLU A 33 -12.85 -10.73 10.34
N TYR A 34 -13.28 -10.41 9.12
CA TYR A 34 -13.55 -9.04 8.69
C TYR A 34 -14.97 -8.97 8.13
N ALA A 35 -15.82 -8.23 8.83
CA ALA A 35 -17.16 -7.94 8.38
C ALA A 35 -17.17 -6.48 7.88
N SER A 36 -17.37 -6.27 6.57
CA SER A 36 -17.51 -4.95 5.94
C SER A 36 -18.81 -4.22 6.37
N ASN A 37 -19.39 -4.58 7.52
CA ASN A 37 -20.66 -4.10 8.07
C ASN A 37 -20.73 -2.58 8.29
N LEU A 38 -19.66 -1.85 7.96
CA LEU A 38 -19.54 -0.40 8.00
C LEU A 38 -20.15 0.26 6.77
N LEU A 39 -20.35 -0.48 5.67
CA LEU A 39 -20.93 0.01 4.43
C LEU A 39 -22.20 -0.78 4.07
N THR A 40 -23.08 -0.17 3.28
CA THR A 40 -24.24 -0.89 2.74
C THR A 40 -23.76 -2.06 1.87
N GLY A 41 -24.47 -3.19 1.85
CA GLY A 41 -24.01 -4.38 1.12
C GLY A 41 -23.68 -4.13 -0.36
N LYS A 42 -24.35 -3.15 -1.01
CA LYS A 42 -24.05 -2.73 -2.38
C LYS A 42 -22.75 -1.94 -2.48
N ASP A 43 -22.49 -1.00 -1.57
CA ASP A 43 -21.27 -0.20 -1.58
C ASP A 43 -20.03 -1.04 -1.25
N SER A 44 -20.14 -1.93 -0.25
CA SER A 44 -19.10 -2.91 0.06
C SER A 44 -18.76 -3.74 -1.17
N GLN A 45 -19.78 -4.26 -1.88
CA GLN A 45 -19.55 -5.09 -3.06
C GLN A 45 -18.80 -4.34 -4.16
N ILE A 46 -19.19 -3.09 -4.45
CA ILE A 46 -18.51 -2.25 -5.46
C ILE A 46 -17.03 -2.06 -5.12
N ILE A 47 -16.71 -1.81 -3.85
CA ILE A 47 -15.32 -1.66 -3.41
C ILE A 47 -14.55 -2.98 -3.56
N LEU A 48 -15.13 -4.09 -3.12
CA LEU A 48 -14.50 -5.41 -3.22
C LEU A 48 -14.28 -5.84 -4.67
N ASP A 49 -15.20 -5.51 -5.58
CA ASP A 49 -15.05 -5.78 -7.01
C ASP A 49 -13.88 -4.99 -7.59
N ASN A 50 -13.75 -3.71 -7.23
CA ASN A 50 -12.62 -2.88 -7.66
C ASN A 50 -11.28 -3.40 -7.10
N LEU A 51 -11.22 -3.78 -5.83
CA LEU A 51 -10.03 -4.38 -5.22
C LEU A 51 -9.68 -5.74 -5.83
N THR A 52 -10.70 -6.52 -6.23
CA THR A 52 -10.51 -7.79 -6.95
C THR A 52 -9.84 -7.54 -8.31
N GLN A 53 -10.36 -6.57 -9.08
CA GLN A 53 -9.77 -6.20 -10.37
C GLN A 53 -8.35 -5.66 -10.21
N LEU A 54 -8.11 -4.82 -9.19
CA LEU A 54 -6.77 -4.34 -8.86
C LEU A 54 -5.82 -5.51 -8.54
N LEU A 55 -6.24 -6.49 -7.73
CA LEU A 55 -5.41 -7.66 -7.42
C LEU A 55 -5.04 -8.47 -8.66
N ILE A 56 -5.98 -8.67 -9.58
CA ILE A 56 -5.73 -9.37 -10.85
C ILE A 56 -4.66 -8.62 -11.65
N ARG A 57 -4.77 -7.29 -11.75
CA ARG A 57 -3.83 -6.45 -12.49
C ARG A 57 -2.45 -6.40 -11.84
N LEU A 58 -2.37 -6.37 -10.51
CA LEU A 58 -1.12 -6.46 -9.75
C LEU A 58 -0.39 -7.79 -10.03
N LYS A 59 -1.13 -8.92 -9.99
CA LYS A 59 -0.58 -10.24 -10.31
C LYS A 59 -0.11 -10.33 -11.76
N LYS A 60 -0.90 -9.81 -12.70
CA LYS A 60 -0.53 -9.75 -14.14
C LYS A 60 0.71 -8.89 -14.39
N SER A 61 0.92 -7.86 -13.57
CA SER A 61 2.09 -6.98 -13.64
C SER A 61 3.29 -7.47 -12.82
N GLU A 62 3.25 -8.74 -12.37
CA GLU A 62 4.31 -9.41 -11.61
C GLU A 62 4.71 -8.70 -10.30
N ILE A 63 3.84 -7.86 -9.74
CA ILE A 63 4.06 -7.24 -8.43
C ILE A 63 4.02 -8.34 -7.38
N MET A 64 5.12 -8.59 -6.66
CA MET A 64 5.18 -9.60 -5.59
C MET A 64 4.28 -9.24 -4.41
N ASN A 65 3.80 -10.25 -3.67
CA ASN A 65 3.33 -10.01 -2.30
C ASN A 65 4.51 -10.04 -1.32
N GLU A 66 4.28 -9.69 -0.06
CA GLU A 66 5.31 -9.58 0.96
C GLU A 66 6.04 -10.90 1.23
N LYS A 67 5.30 -12.02 1.25
CA LYS A 67 5.89 -13.35 1.43
C LYS A 67 6.88 -13.69 0.31
N ASP A 68 6.46 -13.51 -0.95
CA ASP A 68 7.29 -13.78 -2.12
C ASP A 68 8.47 -12.80 -2.20
N PHE A 69 8.22 -11.53 -1.86
CA PHE A 69 9.24 -10.50 -1.78
C PHE A 69 10.34 -10.86 -0.78
N ARG A 70 9.98 -11.20 0.46
CA ARG A 70 10.93 -11.67 1.49
C ARG A 70 11.69 -12.90 1.02
N ASN A 71 10.99 -13.91 0.48
CA ASN A 71 11.62 -15.13 0.00
C ASN A 71 12.64 -14.86 -1.12
N ASN A 72 12.35 -13.95 -2.04
CA ASN A 72 13.25 -13.60 -3.13
C ASN A 72 14.51 -12.88 -2.62
N ILE A 73 14.38 -12.02 -1.60
CA ILE A 73 15.52 -11.38 -0.94
C ILE A 73 16.39 -12.42 -0.21
N TYR A 74 15.77 -13.33 0.55
CA TYR A 74 16.51 -14.36 1.28
C TYR A 74 17.20 -15.38 0.36
N LYS A 75 16.64 -15.65 -0.81
CA LYS A 75 17.23 -16.56 -1.81
C LYS A 75 18.30 -15.89 -2.66
N SER A 76 18.29 -14.57 -2.81
CA SER A 76 19.36 -13.87 -3.51
C SER A 76 20.64 -13.85 -2.66
N ASN A 77 21.47 -14.89 -2.80
CA ASN A 77 22.82 -14.94 -2.20
C ASN A 77 23.79 -13.89 -2.75
N VAL A 78 23.34 -13.07 -3.70
CA VAL A 78 24.12 -12.02 -4.36
C VAL A 78 23.48 -10.67 -4.05
N PHE A 79 24.30 -9.74 -3.57
CA PHE A 79 23.88 -8.35 -3.36
C PHE A 79 23.36 -7.74 -4.66
N ASN A 80 22.09 -7.33 -4.66
CA ASN A 80 21.46 -6.64 -5.77
C ASN A 80 20.99 -5.25 -5.29
N PRO A 81 21.61 -4.15 -5.76
CA PRO A 81 21.24 -2.78 -5.38
C PRO A 81 19.75 -2.47 -5.57
N TYR A 82 19.11 -3.07 -6.58
CA TYR A 82 17.67 -2.90 -6.81
C TYR A 82 16.84 -3.51 -5.68
N TYR A 83 17.16 -4.73 -5.23
CA TYR A 83 16.44 -5.35 -4.11
C TYR A 83 16.71 -4.62 -2.80
N GLU A 84 17.93 -4.12 -2.60
CA GLU A 84 18.26 -3.30 -1.43
C GLU A 84 17.43 -2.00 -1.40
N GLU A 85 17.38 -1.27 -2.51
CA GLU A 85 16.59 -0.06 -2.65
C GLU A 85 15.09 -0.34 -2.41
N LEU A 86 14.57 -1.40 -3.02
CA LEU A 86 13.18 -1.82 -2.87
C LEU A 86 12.85 -2.17 -1.40
N VAL A 87 13.75 -2.85 -0.69
CA VAL A 87 13.61 -3.14 0.75
C VAL A 87 13.60 -1.87 1.58
N GLN A 88 14.47 -0.90 1.29
CA GLN A 88 14.49 0.36 2.04
C GLN A 88 13.18 1.13 1.88
N TYR A 89 12.61 1.18 0.68
CA TYR A 89 11.33 1.81 0.45
C TYR A 89 10.17 1.05 1.10
N TYR A 90 10.14 -0.28 0.95
CA TYR A 90 9.13 -1.10 1.59
C TYR A 90 9.14 -0.94 3.11
N ASN A 91 10.33 -1.01 3.74
CA ASN A 91 10.48 -0.81 5.17
C ASN A 91 10.06 0.60 5.59
N SER A 92 10.30 1.63 4.77
CA SER A 92 9.86 2.99 5.09
C SER A 92 8.33 3.11 5.16
N ILE A 93 7.61 2.36 4.32
CA ILE A 93 6.14 2.29 4.34
C ILE A 93 5.68 1.60 5.62
N VAL A 94 6.22 0.39 5.89
CA VAL A 94 5.83 -0.41 7.06
C VAL A 94 6.09 0.34 8.37
N LEU A 95 7.29 0.91 8.54
CA LEU A 95 7.65 1.65 9.74
C LEU A 95 6.77 2.89 9.95
N GLU A 96 6.42 3.61 8.87
CA GLU A 96 5.53 4.77 9.00
C GLU A 96 4.12 4.34 9.40
N ILE A 97 3.63 3.20 8.93
CA ILE A 97 2.32 2.67 9.38
C ILE A 97 2.38 2.24 10.84
N GLU A 98 3.40 1.47 11.23
CA GLU A 98 3.59 1.01 12.62
C GLU A 98 3.73 2.17 13.60
N ASN A 99 4.41 3.26 13.22
CA ASN A 99 4.55 4.44 14.06
C ASN A 99 3.24 5.22 14.26
N ASN A 100 2.28 5.07 13.36
CA ASN A 100 1.01 5.80 13.40
C ASN A 100 -0.19 4.93 13.77
N MET A 101 -0.02 3.62 13.94
CA MET A 101 -1.08 2.69 14.35
C MET A 101 -0.77 2.02 15.67
N GLN A 102 -1.70 2.13 16.60
CA GLN A 102 -1.62 1.47 17.90
C GLN A 102 -2.35 0.13 17.87
N SER A 103 -1.87 -0.82 18.69
CA SER A 103 -2.56 -2.09 18.91
C SER A 103 -3.98 -1.86 19.40
N GLY A 104 -4.96 -2.40 18.68
CA GLY A 104 -6.39 -2.21 18.98
C GLY A 104 -7.08 -1.12 18.16
N ASP A 105 -6.34 -0.39 17.33
CA ASP A 105 -6.95 0.50 16.33
C ASP A 105 -7.80 -0.30 15.36
N LEU A 106 -8.99 0.21 15.08
CA LEU A 106 -9.89 -0.42 14.12
C LEU A 106 -9.44 -0.02 12.71
N TRP A 107 -8.73 -0.95 12.09
CA TRP A 107 -8.19 -0.86 10.75
C TRP A 107 -9.28 -1.03 9.68
N ILE A 108 -9.31 -0.14 8.68
CA ILE A 108 -10.22 -0.19 7.53
C ILE A 108 -9.36 -0.41 6.26
N PRO A 109 -8.97 -1.67 5.97
CA PRO A 109 -7.96 -2.02 4.98
C PRO A 109 -8.28 -1.51 3.58
N ASP A 110 -9.52 -1.71 3.13
CA ASP A 110 -10.03 -1.31 1.83
C ASP A 110 -9.99 0.21 1.64
N GLN A 111 -10.44 0.97 2.63
CA GLN A 111 -10.33 2.43 2.63
C GLN A 111 -8.85 2.87 2.58
N PHE A 112 -7.99 2.23 3.39
CA PHE A 112 -6.58 2.60 3.49
C PHE A 112 -5.83 2.35 2.18
N ILE A 113 -6.08 1.21 1.52
CA ILE A 113 -5.54 0.88 0.20
C ILE A 113 -5.92 1.96 -0.82
N LEU A 114 -7.21 2.33 -0.86
CA LEU A 114 -7.71 3.34 -1.79
C LEU A 114 -7.09 4.72 -1.51
N SER A 115 -6.92 5.07 -0.24
CA SER A 115 -6.31 6.33 0.17
C SER A 115 -4.85 6.42 -0.28
N LEU A 116 -4.04 5.41 0.05
CA LEU A 116 -2.64 5.31 -0.39
C LEU A 116 -2.49 5.47 -1.91
N LEU A 117 -3.32 4.75 -2.67
CA LEU A 117 -3.27 4.82 -4.13
C LEU A 117 -3.72 6.17 -4.68
N SER A 118 -4.80 6.73 -4.14
CA SER A 118 -5.32 8.02 -4.59
C SER A 118 -4.26 9.11 -4.42
N GLU A 119 -3.60 9.17 -3.26
CA GLU A 119 -2.56 10.13 -2.97
C GLU A 119 -1.31 9.89 -3.81
N TRP A 120 -0.90 8.62 -3.98
CA TRP A 120 0.23 8.30 -4.85
C TRP A 120 -0.03 8.74 -6.30
N VAL A 121 -1.19 8.42 -6.86
CA VAL A 121 -1.54 8.73 -8.25
C VAL A 121 -1.72 10.22 -8.49
N LEU A 122 -2.32 10.96 -7.54
CA LEU A 122 -2.48 12.42 -7.64
C LEU A 122 -1.14 13.14 -7.65
N GLU A 123 -0.17 12.67 -6.85
CA GLU A 123 1.07 13.39 -6.67
C GLU A 123 2.26 12.89 -7.54
N GLU A 124 2.20 11.67 -8.09
CA GLU A 124 3.26 11.09 -8.94
C GLU A 124 2.82 10.93 -10.40
N LYS A 125 3.48 11.65 -11.31
CA LYS A 125 3.21 11.60 -12.76
C LYS A 125 3.78 10.36 -13.47
N HIS A 126 4.36 9.40 -12.73
CA HIS A 126 5.07 8.25 -13.27
C HIS A 126 4.25 6.95 -13.31
N THR A 127 2.92 7.05 -13.30
CA THR A 127 1.98 5.93 -13.50
C THR A 127 2.12 5.23 -14.86
N GLN A 128 2.97 5.73 -15.78
CA GLN A 128 3.26 5.10 -17.07
C GLN A 128 3.64 3.61 -16.99
N TYR A 129 4.28 3.16 -15.91
CA TYR A 129 4.63 1.75 -15.72
C TYR A 129 3.48 0.90 -15.18
N PHE A 130 2.48 1.54 -14.57
CA PHE A 130 1.31 0.92 -13.95
C PHE A 130 0.06 1.71 -14.33
N PRO A 131 -0.25 1.85 -15.64
CA PRO A 131 -1.28 2.77 -16.12
C PRO A 131 -2.68 2.40 -15.60
N TYR A 132 -2.88 1.12 -15.29
CA TYR A 132 -4.11 0.60 -14.73
C TYR A 132 -4.53 1.21 -13.39
N LEU A 133 -3.62 1.89 -12.68
CA LEU A 133 -3.96 2.64 -11.47
C LEU A 133 -4.85 3.84 -11.80
N LEU A 134 -4.76 4.40 -13.01
CA LEU A 134 -5.58 5.53 -13.46
C LEU A 134 -7.02 5.13 -13.78
N ASP A 135 -7.28 3.84 -14.01
CA ASP A 135 -8.62 3.35 -14.34
C ASP A 135 -9.55 3.30 -13.11
N ILE A 136 -9.02 3.50 -11.91
CA ILE A 136 -9.78 3.42 -10.66
C ILE A 136 -10.40 4.79 -10.34
N ASN A 137 -11.72 4.82 -10.17
CA ASN A 137 -12.42 6.02 -9.73
C ASN A 137 -12.28 6.20 -8.20
N TYR A 138 -11.10 6.66 -7.76
CA TYR A 138 -10.78 6.81 -6.34
C TYR A 138 -11.78 7.72 -5.61
N ILE A 139 -12.18 8.84 -6.21
CA ILE A 139 -13.12 9.80 -5.61
C ILE A 139 -14.46 9.11 -5.31
N GLU A 140 -14.99 8.37 -6.28
CA GLU A 140 -16.25 7.65 -6.09
C GLU A 140 -16.13 6.58 -5.00
N LEU A 141 -15.09 5.75 -5.03
CA LEU A 141 -14.91 4.67 -4.06
C LEU A 141 -14.70 5.22 -2.64
N LEU A 142 -13.88 6.26 -2.49
CA LEU A 142 -13.62 6.92 -1.22
C LEU A 142 -14.87 7.61 -0.66
N SER A 143 -15.69 8.23 -1.52
CA SER A 143 -16.95 8.88 -1.08
C SER A 143 -17.93 7.90 -0.41
N LYS A 144 -17.85 6.60 -0.69
CA LYS A 144 -18.72 5.59 -0.06
C LYS A 144 -18.46 5.47 1.44
N PHE A 145 -17.20 5.63 1.87
CA PHE A 145 -16.83 5.65 3.29
C PHE A 145 -17.34 6.91 4.01
N GLU A 146 -17.67 7.98 3.29
CA GLU A 146 -18.17 9.23 3.87
C GLU A 146 -19.71 9.27 3.99
N LYS A 147 -20.42 8.38 3.28
CA LYS A 147 -21.88 8.30 3.28
C LYS A 147 -22.48 7.64 4.52
N VAL A 148 -21.64 7.06 5.39
CA VAL A 148 -22.10 6.49 6.66
C VAL A 148 -22.67 7.60 7.55
N ASN A 149 -23.87 7.35 8.08
CA ASN A 149 -24.69 8.33 8.80
C ASN A 149 -23.90 9.07 9.89
N LEU A 150 -23.99 10.41 9.86
CA LEU A 150 -23.18 11.35 10.66
C LEU A 150 -23.39 11.18 12.17
N GLU A 151 -24.63 10.94 12.59
CA GLU A 151 -24.99 10.95 14.02
C GLU A 151 -24.75 9.58 14.69
N GLU A 152 -24.87 8.48 13.95
CA GLU A 152 -24.82 7.13 14.51
C GLU A 152 -23.40 6.56 14.62
N ASN A 153 -22.39 7.16 13.96
CA ASN A 153 -21.08 6.52 13.81
C ASN A 153 -19.86 7.47 13.84
N LYS A 154 -19.83 8.42 14.78
CA LYS A 154 -18.70 9.34 15.00
C LYS A 154 -17.33 8.64 15.07
N LYS A 155 -17.26 7.53 15.81
CA LYS A 155 -16.04 6.71 15.97
C LYS A 155 -15.56 6.13 14.63
N TYR A 156 -16.46 5.83 13.70
CA TYR A 156 -16.10 5.36 12.37
C TYR A 156 -15.50 6.48 11.51
N ARG A 157 -16.10 7.68 11.53
CA ARG A 157 -15.54 8.84 10.80
C ARG A 157 -14.15 9.23 11.27
N GLU A 158 -13.93 9.23 12.58
CA GLU A 158 -12.61 9.47 13.16
C GLU A 158 -11.59 8.49 12.60
N LYS A 159 -11.97 7.23 12.40
CA LYS A 159 -11.08 6.20 11.83
C LYS A 159 -10.85 6.36 10.35
N VAL A 160 -11.89 6.66 9.56
CA VAL A 160 -11.72 6.98 8.13
C VAL A 160 -10.76 8.17 7.97
N SER A 161 -10.93 9.20 8.80
CA SER A 161 -10.01 10.35 8.86
C SER A 161 -8.59 9.95 9.27
N GLN A 162 -8.44 9.09 10.29
CA GLN A 162 -7.13 8.55 10.68
C GLN A 162 -6.47 7.80 9.55
N MET A 163 -7.18 6.93 8.83
CA MET A 163 -6.62 6.19 7.70
C MET A 163 -6.11 7.14 6.60
N TYR A 164 -6.88 8.20 6.26
CA TYR A 164 -6.40 9.25 5.35
C TYR A 164 -5.15 9.96 5.88
N MET A 165 -5.15 10.36 7.16
CA MET A 165 -4.00 11.03 7.75
C MET A 165 -2.74 10.16 7.69
N ILE A 166 -2.90 8.86 7.93
CA ILE A 166 -1.81 7.90 7.91
C ILE A 166 -1.34 7.67 6.47
N SER A 167 -2.25 7.51 5.51
CA SER A 167 -1.87 7.37 4.10
C SER A 167 -1.08 8.58 3.62
N THR A 168 -1.48 9.79 4.00
CA THR A 168 -0.73 11.01 3.69
C THR A 168 0.67 11.01 4.26
N LYS A 169 0.84 10.60 5.52
CA LYS A 169 2.18 10.51 6.13
C LYS A 169 3.04 9.47 5.42
N VAL A 170 2.49 8.30 5.12
CA VAL A 170 3.17 7.21 4.40
C VAL A 170 3.63 7.67 3.02
N ILE A 171 2.74 8.27 2.24
CA ILE A 171 3.05 8.76 0.90
C ILE A 171 4.11 9.86 0.96
N LYS A 172 3.96 10.87 1.83
CA LYS A 172 4.98 11.91 2.02
C LYS A 172 6.34 11.34 2.41
N ARG A 173 6.37 10.38 3.34
CA ARG A 173 7.60 9.72 3.79
C ARG A 173 8.28 8.97 2.64
N LEU A 174 7.53 8.16 1.90
CA LEU A 174 8.04 7.38 0.77
C LEU A 174 8.59 8.28 -0.34
N LYS A 175 7.90 9.38 -0.65
CA LYS A 175 8.33 10.36 -1.66
C LYS A 175 9.65 11.02 -1.27
N ASN A 176 9.77 11.46 -0.02
CA ASN A 176 10.97 12.13 0.48
C ASN A 176 12.12 11.16 0.82
N LYS A 177 11.87 9.84 0.84
CA LYS A 177 12.91 8.86 1.12
C LYS A 177 13.88 8.78 -0.05
N GLU A 178 15.15 9.08 0.22
CA GLU A 178 16.26 8.80 -0.69
C GLU A 178 16.88 7.43 -0.40
N TYR A 179 17.32 6.75 -1.44
CA TYR A 179 18.04 5.48 -1.30
C TYR A 179 19.44 5.74 -0.74
N GLN A 180 19.82 4.99 0.30
CA GLN A 180 21.14 5.08 0.92
C GLN A 180 21.84 3.72 0.81
N PRO A 181 22.79 3.51 -0.12
CA PRO A 181 23.44 2.22 -0.29
C PRO A 181 24.20 1.83 0.98
N SER A 182 24.07 0.57 1.41
CA SER A 182 24.84 0.06 2.55
C SER A 182 26.33 0.04 2.20
N VAL A 183 27.14 0.69 3.03
CA VAL A 183 28.60 0.63 2.91
C VAL A 183 29.05 -0.75 3.35
N ILE A 184 29.27 -1.67 2.40
CA ILE A 184 30.02 -2.89 2.68
C ILE A 184 31.43 -2.45 3.05
N LYS A 185 31.76 -2.43 4.35
CA LYS A 185 33.14 -2.25 4.82
C LYS A 185 33.96 -3.37 4.21
N SER A 186 34.70 -3.07 3.14
CA SER A 186 35.76 -3.93 2.66
C SER A 186 36.68 -4.22 3.84
N ARG A 187 36.71 -5.46 4.33
CA ARG A 187 37.74 -5.91 5.27
C ARG A 187 39.08 -5.64 4.58
N LYS A 188 39.77 -4.56 4.98
CA LYS A 188 41.18 -4.37 4.65
C LYS A 188 41.90 -5.59 5.21
N LYS A 189 42.37 -6.48 4.31
CA LYS A 189 43.40 -7.47 4.67
C LYS A 189 44.59 -6.67 5.19
N ARG A 190 44.85 -6.79 6.49
CA ARG A 190 46.13 -6.45 7.11
C ARG A 190 46.84 -7.75 7.41
#